data_AF-A0A7K4J6D4-F1
#
_entry.id   AF-A0A7K4J6D4-F1
#
_cell.length_a   1.000
_cell.length_b   1.000
_cell.length_c   1.000
_cell.angle_alpha   90.00
_cell.angle_beta   90.00
_cell.angle_gamma   90.00
#
_symmetry.space_group_name_H-M   'P 1'
#
loop_
_entity.id
_entity.type
_entity.pdbx_description
1 polymer ?
#
loop_
_entity_poly.entity_id
_entity_poly.type
_entity_poly.pdbx_seq_one_letter_code
_entity_poly.pdbx_strand_id
1 'polypeptide(L)'
;FADGNYEKAIECAKTFLLFFPNDEVMKQNLAYYTAVLGENLAAPIQPREDIRSYYQRSLMEKELLFFSYDVFGIPFVDPDTWTPEEVIPKRLREKQKVERATAARISEEIGNLMKEIETLVEEKAKESADMSKLIREGGPLVYEGASVTMSSKALNGSQRVVVDGVLSAEECRELQRLTNAAASAGDGYRGKTSPHTPSETFYGVTVLKALKLGQEGKVPLRSAYLYYNVTEKVRHMMESYFRLEVPLHFSYSHLVCRTAIDEKQEGRSDNSHQVHVDNCILNAEALVCVKEPPAYTFRDYSAILYLNGDFEGGAFYFTELDAKTETAEVQPQCGRAVGFSSGSENPHGVKAVTKGQRCAIALWFTLDPRHSERERVQADDLVKMLFSTEDLLQETEQEPSAAVVVGKDEL
;
A
#
# COMPACT_ATOMS: atom_id res chain seq x y z
N PHE A 1 24.54 55.85 14.66
CA PHE A 1 25.11 57.16 14.29
C PHE A 1 26.48 57.28 14.96
N ALA A 2 27.57 57.07 14.23
CA ALA A 2 28.92 56.99 14.78
C ALA A 2 29.64 58.36 14.92
N ASP A 3 29.04 59.45 14.43
CA ASP A 3 29.74 60.74 14.27
C ASP A 3 29.24 61.89 15.17
N GLY A 4 28.46 61.60 16.23
CA GLY A 4 28.06 62.63 17.21
C GLY A 4 27.18 63.78 16.69
N ASN A 5 26.58 63.67 15.51
CA ASN A 5 25.67 64.68 14.96
C ASN A 5 24.25 64.52 15.54
N TYR A 6 24.01 65.12 16.70
CA TYR A 6 22.72 65.05 17.41
C TYR A 6 21.60 65.82 16.71
N GLU A 7 21.90 66.84 15.92
CA GLU A 7 20.88 67.57 15.14
C GLU A 7 20.21 66.66 14.13
N LYS A 8 21.00 65.91 13.34
CA LYS A 8 20.48 64.91 12.39
C LYS A 8 19.77 63.76 13.09
N ALA A 9 20.24 63.34 14.27
CA ALA A 9 19.59 62.29 15.04
C ALA A 9 18.19 62.71 15.50
N ILE A 10 18.02 63.96 15.95
CA ILE A 10 16.73 64.54 16.32
C ILE A 10 15.81 64.66 15.09
N GLU A 11 16.32 65.17 13.96
CA GLU A 11 15.56 65.24 12.72
C GLU A 11 15.06 63.86 12.27
N CYS A 12 15.92 62.83 12.32
CA CYS A 12 15.55 61.45 11.96
C CYS A 12 14.52 60.87 12.93
N ALA A 13 14.71 61.04 14.24
CA ALA A 13 13.79 60.54 15.25
C ALA A 13 12.40 61.20 15.12
N LYS A 14 12.35 62.53 14.94
CA LYS A 14 11.10 63.27 14.66
C LYS A 14 10.45 62.81 13.36
N THR A 15 11.23 62.50 12.33
CA THR A 15 10.74 61.96 11.05
C THR A 15 10.13 60.57 11.21
N PHE A 16 10.77 59.67 11.95
CA PHE A 16 10.22 58.34 12.24
C PHE A 16 8.90 58.43 13.02
N LEU A 17 8.84 59.32 14.01
CA LEU A 17 7.67 59.52 14.86
C LEU A 17 6.47 60.13 14.11
N LEU A 18 6.63 60.61 12.88
CA LEU A 18 5.49 60.93 12.00
C LEU A 18 4.66 59.68 11.66
N PHE A 19 5.34 58.56 11.41
CA PHE A 19 4.71 57.29 11.01
C PHE A 19 4.30 56.45 12.22
N PHE A 20 5.12 56.46 13.27
CA PHE A 20 4.91 55.64 14.47
C PHE A 20 4.92 56.52 15.73
N PRO A 21 3.89 57.35 15.95
CA PRO A 21 3.87 58.33 17.04
C PRO A 21 3.89 57.70 18.43
N ASN A 22 3.56 56.41 18.54
CA ASN A 22 3.49 55.65 19.79
C ASN A 22 4.72 54.77 20.05
N ASP A 23 5.77 54.87 19.22
CA ASP A 23 6.99 54.08 19.43
C ASP A 23 7.79 54.60 20.64
N GLU A 24 7.75 53.84 21.73
CA GLU A 24 8.36 54.23 23.01
C GLU A 24 9.89 54.29 22.93
N VAL A 25 10.52 53.42 22.13
CA VAL A 25 11.97 53.39 21.97
C VAL A 25 12.44 54.66 21.25
N MET A 26 11.75 55.06 20.20
CA MET A 26 12.10 56.26 19.45
C MET A 26 11.82 57.54 20.24
N LYS A 27 10.77 57.58 21.05
CA LYS A 27 10.53 58.69 22.00
C LYS A 27 11.68 58.84 23.00
N GLN A 28 12.17 57.73 23.56
CA GLN A 28 13.32 57.73 24.47
C GLN A 28 14.59 58.21 23.77
N ASN A 29 14.83 57.76 22.54
CA ASN A 29 15.96 58.22 21.74
C ASN A 29 15.89 59.73 21.46
N LEU A 30 14.71 60.24 21.07
CA LEU A 30 14.50 61.67 20.85
C LEU A 30 14.76 62.49 22.13
N ALA A 31 14.27 62.02 23.28
CA ALA A 31 14.51 62.67 24.57
C ALA A 31 16.01 62.69 24.91
N TYR A 32 16.71 61.57 24.71
CA TYR A 32 18.15 61.48 24.90
C TYR A 32 18.92 62.46 24.00
N TYR A 33 18.66 62.47 22.68
CA TYR A 33 19.34 63.39 21.77
C TYR A 33 19.05 64.86 22.08
N THR A 34 17.82 65.18 22.49
CA THR A 34 17.40 66.52 22.88
C THR A 34 18.14 66.98 24.14
N ALA A 35 18.28 66.11 25.15
CA ALA A 35 19.01 66.41 26.38
C ALA A 35 20.51 66.65 26.13
N VAL A 36 21.11 65.89 25.20
CA VAL A 36 22.54 66.01 24.86
C VAL A 36 22.83 67.28 24.02
N LEU A 37 21.94 67.65 23.09
CA LEU A 37 22.11 68.84 22.26
C LEU A 37 21.71 70.14 22.99
N GLY A 38 20.77 70.05 23.94
CA GLY A 38 20.17 71.17 24.64
C GLY A 38 18.86 71.64 24.00
N GLU A 39 17.86 71.94 24.83
CA GLU A 39 16.48 72.21 24.39
C GLU A 39 16.37 73.39 23.41
N ASN A 40 17.14 74.46 23.62
CA ASN A 40 17.11 75.64 22.76
C ASN A 40 17.58 75.35 21.32
N LEU A 41 18.55 74.45 21.16
CA LEU A 41 19.07 74.06 19.84
C LEU A 41 18.22 72.96 19.20
N ALA A 42 17.61 72.09 20.00
CA ALA A 42 16.76 71.00 19.54
C ALA A 42 15.34 71.43 19.13
N ALA A 43 14.78 72.47 19.78
CA ALA A 43 13.43 72.98 19.53
C ALA A 43 13.15 73.34 18.06
N PRO A 44 14.01 74.07 17.33
CA PRO A 44 13.74 74.44 15.94
C PRO A 44 13.84 73.28 14.95
N ILE A 45 14.50 72.17 15.31
CA ILE A 45 14.70 71.02 14.41
C ILE A 45 13.36 70.35 14.12
N GLN A 46 12.95 70.31 12.86
CA GLN A 46 11.71 69.67 12.41
C GLN A 46 11.99 68.28 11.82
N PRO A 47 10.96 67.44 11.61
CA PRO A 47 11.07 66.33 10.68
C PRO A 47 11.55 66.79 9.29
N ARG A 48 12.12 65.89 8.50
CA ARG A 48 12.51 66.19 7.12
C ARG A 48 11.30 66.65 6.30
N GLU A 49 11.43 67.78 5.64
CA GLU A 49 10.30 68.45 4.98
C GLU A 49 9.74 67.66 3.78
N ASP A 50 10.61 66.95 3.04
CA ASP A 50 10.21 66.06 1.95
C ASP A 50 9.38 64.87 2.45
N ILE A 51 9.77 64.29 3.59
CA ILE A 51 9.04 63.18 4.23
C ILE A 51 7.74 63.66 4.86
N ARG A 52 7.74 64.84 5.49
CA ARG A 52 6.51 65.46 6.00
C ARG A 52 5.50 65.70 4.88
N SER A 53 5.96 66.22 3.74
CA SER A 53 5.14 66.43 2.54
C SER A 53 4.60 65.11 1.99
N TYR A 54 5.43 64.07 1.93
CA TYR A 54 5.02 62.72 1.54
C TYR A 54 3.97 62.14 2.48
N TYR A 55 4.16 62.24 3.79
CA TYR A 55 3.24 61.75 4.81
C TYR A 55 1.86 62.40 4.65
N GLN A 56 1.81 63.73 4.57
CA GLN A 56 0.55 64.46 4.38
C GLN A 56 -0.16 64.08 3.08
N ARG A 57 0.57 63.99 1.96
CA ARG A 57 0.00 63.57 0.67
C ARG A 57 -0.54 62.14 0.73
N SER A 58 0.23 61.22 1.30
CA SER A 58 -0.16 59.80 1.37
C SER A 58 -1.39 59.60 2.26
N LEU A 59 -1.54 60.36 3.35
CA LEU A 59 -2.77 60.35 4.15
C LEU A 59 -3.99 60.76 3.31
N MET A 60 -3.91 61.87 2.57
CA MET A 60 -5.01 62.35 1.72
C MET A 60 -5.35 61.35 0.61
N GLU A 61 -4.35 60.75 -0.02
CA GLU A 61 -4.55 59.72 -1.06
C GLU A 61 -5.24 58.48 -0.47
N LYS A 62 -4.82 58.03 0.71
CA LYS A 62 -5.44 56.90 1.42
C LYS A 62 -6.87 57.20 1.86
N GLU A 63 -7.16 58.41 2.33
CA GLU A 63 -8.53 58.84 2.64
C GLU A 63 -9.44 58.69 1.42
N LEU A 64 -8.99 59.09 0.23
CA LEU A 64 -9.75 58.94 -1.03
C LEU A 64 -9.92 57.47 -1.44
N LEU A 65 -8.89 56.65 -1.26
CA LEU A 65 -8.93 55.22 -1.58
C LEU A 65 -9.88 54.47 -0.64
N PHE A 66 -9.81 54.73 0.67
CA PHE A 66 -10.74 54.16 1.63
C PHE A 66 -12.16 54.67 1.46
N PHE A 67 -12.36 55.94 1.10
CA PHE A 67 -13.66 56.47 0.72
C PHE A 67 -14.23 55.72 -0.49
N SER A 68 -13.40 55.48 -1.50
CA SER A 68 -13.82 54.73 -2.70
C SER A 68 -14.19 53.29 -2.36
N TYR A 69 -13.49 52.66 -1.42
CA TYR A 69 -13.85 51.35 -0.91
C TYR A 69 -15.18 51.37 -0.14
N ASP A 70 -15.39 52.33 0.76
CA ASP A 70 -16.62 52.40 1.57
C ASP A 70 -17.87 52.72 0.72
N VAL A 71 -17.74 53.61 -0.26
CA VAL A 71 -18.88 54.12 -1.05
C VAL A 71 -19.14 53.31 -2.31
N PHE A 72 -18.09 52.97 -3.07
CA PHE A 72 -18.22 52.30 -4.36
C PHE A 72 -17.89 50.80 -4.30
N GLY A 73 -17.43 50.30 -3.15
CA GLY A 73 -17.13 48.88 -2.96
C GLY A 73 -15.86 48.41 -3.69
N ILE A 74 -15.03 49.33 -4.20
CA ILE A 74 -13.76 48.99 -4.85
C ILE A 74 -12.73 48.68 -3.75
N PRO A 75 -12.28 47.42 -3.60
CA PRO A 75 -11.44 47.05 -2.47
C PRO A 75 -10.08 47.74 -2.57
N PHE A 76 -9.68 48.37 -1.46
CA PHE A 76 -8.33 48.88 -1.26
C PHE A 76 -7.70 48.17 -0.06
N VAL A 77 -6.53 47.59 -0.28
CA VAL A 77 -5.69 46.99 0.75
C VAL A 77 -4.51 47.92 0.94
N ASP A 78 -4.44 48.55 2.11
CA ASP A 78 -3.31 49.42 2.45
C ASP A 78 -2.07 48.57 2.74
N PRO A 79 -0.98 48.71 1.98
CA PRO A 79 0.25 47.98 2.24
C PRO A 79 1.01 48.53 3.46
N ASP A 80 0.66 49.72 3.94
CA ASP A 80 1.37 50.41 5.00
C ASP A 80 0.79 50.13 6.39
N THR A 81 1.66 49.79 7.34
CA THR A 81 1.29 49.53 8.73
C THR A 81 1.20 50.79 9.61
N TRP A 82 1.59 51.95 9.07
CA TRP A 82 1.68 53.21 9.80
C TRP A 82 0.44 54.12 9.61
N THR A 83 -0.48 53.75 8.72
CA THR A 83 -1.68 54.55 8.47
C THR A 83 -2.52 54.65 9.75
N PRO A 84 -2.81 55.87 10.23
CA PRO A 84 -3.65 56.05 11.41
C PRO A 84 -5.03 55.43 11.22
N GLU A 85 -5.57 54.78 12.25
CA GLU A 85 -6.88 54.13 12.15
C GLU A 85 -8.02 55.10 11.82
N GLU A 86 -7.85 56.39 12.15
CA GLU A 86 -8.82 57.45 11.90
C GLU A 86 -9.05 57.71 10.42
N VAL A 87 -8.04 57.45 9.58
CA VAL A 87 -8.10 57.56 8.11
C VAL A 87 -9.04 56.51 7.52
N ILE A 88 -9.23 55.39 8.21
CA ILE A 88 -10.10 54.31 7.78
C ILE A 88 -11.55 54.59 8.24
N PRO A 89 -12.53 54.67 7.32
CA PRO A 89 -13.94 54.82 7.67
C PRO A 89 -14.40 53.80 8.71
N LYS A 90 -15.21 54.25 9.69
CA LYS A 90 -15.66 53.41 10.80
C LYS A 90 -16.33 52.11 10.32
N ARG A 91 -17.15 52.19 9.27
CA ARG A 91 -17.82 51.03 8.66
C ARG A 91 -16.83 49.99 8.15
N LEU A 92 -15.77 50.42 7.46
CA LEU A 92 -14.73 49.52 6.97
C LEU A 92 -13.92 48.91 8.12
N ARG A 93 -13.61 49.67 9.18
CA ARG A 93 -12.95 49.14 10.38
C ARG A 93 -13.78 48.04 11.06
N GLU A 94 -15.08 48.28 11.24
CA GLU A 94 -16.00 47.30 11.80
C GLU A 94 -16.12 46.05 10.91
N LYS A 95 -16.23 46.24 9.59
CA LYS A 95 -16.26 45.14 8.61
C LYS A 95 -14.99 44.28 8.70
N GLN A 96 -13.81 44.91 8.66
CA GLN A 96 -12.53 44.20 8.78
C GLN A 96 -12.39 43.46 10.12
N LYS A 97 -12.91 44.03 11.22
CA LYS A 97 -12.92 43.38 12.54
C LYS A 97 -13.78 42.11 12.54
N VAL A 98 -14.96 42.15 11.92
CA VAL A 98 -15.85 40.99 11.77
C VAL A 98 -15.23 39.92 10.87
N GLU A 99 -14.63 40.32 9.75
CA GLU A 99 -13.94 39.40 8.83
C GLU A 99 -12.76 38.70 9.52
N ARG A 100 -11.93 39.43 10.26
CA ARG A 100 -10.84 38.84 11.06
C ARG A 100 -11.34 37.87 12.12
N ALA A 101 -12.42 38.20 12.84
CA ALA A 101 -13.02 37.32 13.82
C ALA A 101 -13.58 36.03 13.17
N THR A 102 -14.19 36.16 11.99
CA THR A 102 -14.72 35.03 11.23
C THR A 102 -13.59 34.12 10.74
N ALA A 103 -12.51 34.69 10.21
CA ALA A 103 -11.32 33.95 9.77
C ALA A 103 -10.68 33.18 10.95
N ALA A 104 -10.56 33.81 12.12
CA ALA A 104 -10.04 33.16 13.32
C ALA A 104 -10.87 31.93 13.73
N ARG A 105 -12.22 32.06 13.70
CA ARG A 105 -13.13 30.93 13.99
C ARG A 105 -12.97 29.79 13.00
N ILE A 106 -12.86 30.08 11.70
CA ILE A 106 -12.65 29.07 10.67
C ILE A 106 -11.31 28.33 10.88
N SER A 107 -10.24 29.07 11.19
CA SER A 107 -8.94 28.47 11.50
C SER A 107 -9.00 27.56 12.72
N GLU A 108 -9.75 27.93 13.76
CA GLU A 108 -9.96 27.09 14.94
C GLU A 108 -10.74 25.81 14.60
N GLU A 109 -11.82 25.91 13.82
CA GLU A 109 -12.61 24.75 13.36
C GLU A 109 -11.76 23.78 12.52
N ILE A 110 -10.93 24.29 11.61
CA ILE A 110 -10.00 23.46 10.82
C ILE A 110 -8.99 22.78 11.74
N GLY A 111 -8.42 23.51 12.72
CA GLY A 111 -7.47 22.94 13.68
C GLY A 111 -8.08 21.83 14.53
N ASN A 112 -9.34 21.99 14.94
CA ASN A 112 -10.08 20.96 15.69
C ASN A 112 -10.37 19.73 14.82
N LEU A 113 -10.80 19.93 13.57
CA LEU A 113 -11.04 18.83 12.62
C LEU A 113 -9.76 18.05 12.32
N MET A 114 -8.62 18.74 12.16
CA MET A 114 -7.33 18.08 11.96
C MET A 114 -6.93 17.19 13.13
N LYS A 115 -7.15 17.65 14.38
CA LYS A 115 -6.91 16.83 15.58
C LYS A 115 -7.83 15.62 15.63
N GLU A 116 -9.10 15.78 15.27
CA GLU A 116 -10.05 14.66 15.23
C GLU A 116 -9.63 13.60 14.20
N ILE A 117 -9.20 14.03 13.00
CA ILE A 117 -8.64 13.13 11.98
C ILE A 117 -7.39 12.43 12.50
N GLU A 118 -6.47 13.15 13.15
CA GLU A 118 -5.26 12.58 13.73
C GLU A 118 -5.61 11.50 14.78
N THR A 119 -6.58 11.76 15.66
CA THR A 119 -7.05 10.76 16.62
C THR A 119 -7.70 9.54 15.97
N LEU A 120 -8.53 9.72 14.94
CA LEU A 120 -9.14 8.61 14.20
C LEU A 120 -8.09 7.77 13.45
N VAL A 121 -7.05 8.41 12.93
CA VAL A 121 -5.93 7.72 12.27
C VAL A 121 -5.11 6.94 13.31
N GLU A 122 -4.83 7.51 14.47
CA GLU A 122 -4.15 6.82 15.57
C GLU A 122 -4.97 5.64 16.11
N GLU A 123 -6.28 5.81 16.31
CA GLU A 123 -7.19 4.75 16.73
C GLU A 123 -7.24 3.62 15.70
N LYS A 124 -7.37 3.94 14.41
CA LYS A 124 -7.36 2.95 13.33
C LYS A 124 -6.01 2.25 13.17
N ALA A 125 -4.90 2.97 13.39
CA ALA A 125 -3.56 2.39 13.41
C ALA A 125 -3.39 1.44 14.61
N LYS A 126 -3.98 1.77 15.76
CA LYS A 126 -3.97 0.94 16.97
C LYS A 126 -4.87 -0.30 16.81
N GLU A 127 -6.04 -0.18 16.20
CA GLU A 127 -6.90 -1.33 15.83
C GLU A 127 -6.19 -2.26 14.84
N SER A 128 -5.50 -1.71 13.83
CA SER A 128 -4.67 -2.48 12.90
C SER A 128 -3.50 -3.19 13.60
N ALA A 129 -2.86 -2.52 14.57
CA ALA A 129 -1.78 -3.08 15.39
C ALA A 129 -2.25 -4.15 16.39
N ASP A 130 -3.47 -4.05 16.92
CA ASP A 130 -4.06 -5.09 17.78
C ASP A 130 -4.60 -6.28 16.98
N MET A 131 -5.14 -6.06 15.76
CA MET A 131 -5.51 -7.15 14.85
C MET A 131 -4.30 -7.98 14.43
N SER A 132 -3.13 -7.36 14.24
CA SER A 132 -1.88 -8.07 13.93
C SER A 132 -1.32 -8.88 15.11
N LYS A 133 -1.69 -8.57 16.36
CA LYS A 133 -1.40 -9.42 17.54
C LYS A 133 -2.33 -10.63 17.67
N LEU A 134 -3.43 -10.66 16.93
CA LEU A 134 -4.47 -11.70 16.97
C LEU A 134 -4.37 -12.71 15.82
N ILE A 135 -3.42 -12.55 14.91
CA ILE A 135 -3.22 -13.48 13.79
C ILE A 135 -2.66 -14.80 14.33
N ARG A 136 -3.53 -15.82 14.41
CA ARG A 136 -3.18 -17.16 14.90
C ARG A 136 -2.76 -18.02 13.71
N GLU A 137 -1.50 -18.45 13.70
CA GLU A 137 -0.98 -19.44 12.73
C GLU A 137 -0.64 -20.77 13.41
N GLY A 138 -0.27 -21.79 12.63
CA GLY A 138 0.13 -23.09 13.13
C GLY A 138 -1.04 -23.98 13.54
N GLY A 139 -2.15 -23.95 12.81
CA GLY A 139 -3.16 -25.01 12.89
C GLY A 139 -2.70 -26.33 12.26
N PRO A 140 -3.45 -27.43 12.46
CA PRO A 140 -3.11 -28.76 11.92
C PRO A 140 -3.25 -28.78 10.38
N LEU A 141 -2.48 -29.62 9.67
CA LEU A 141 -2.53 -29.69 8.21
C LEU A 141 -3.61 -30.61 7.63
N VAL A 142 -4.36 -31.33 8.49
CA VAL A 142 -5.51 -32.21 8.19
C VAL A 142 -5.32 -33.31 7.14
N TYR A 143 -4.12 -33.45 6.54
CA TYR A 143 -3.79 -34.47 5.54
C TYR A 143 -2.56 -35.28 5.95
N GLU A 144 -2.63 -36.61 5.83
CA GLU A 144 -1.49 -37.49 6.09
C GLU A 144 -0.34 -37.24 5.10
N GLY A 145 0.90 -37.38 5.58
CA GLY A 145 2.12 -37.16 4.80
C GLY A 145 2.52 -35.68 4.60
N ALA A 146 1.60 -34.73 4.84
CA ALA A 146 1.90 -33.31 4.79
C ALA A 146 2.59 -32.83 6.09
N SER A 147 3.68 -32.07 5.96
CA SER A 147 4.42 -31.56 7.12
C SER A 147 4.91 -30.14 6.90
N VAL A 148 4.74 -29.28 7.91
CA VAL A 148 5.31 -27.92 7.90
C VAL A 148 6.83 -28.04 7.99
N THR A 149 7.54 -27.57 6.96
CA THR A 149 9.01 -27.55 6.93
C THR A 149 9.60 -26.18 7.24
N MET A 150 8.85 -25.10 6.96
CA MET A 150 9.23 -23.75 7.36
C MET A 150 7.99 -22.99 7.84
N SER A 151 8.02 -22.46 9.06
CA SER A 151 7.00 -21.55 9.59
C SER A 151 7.34 -20.09 9.29
N SER A 152 6.44 -19.15 9.60
CA SER A 152 6.69 -17.71 9.47
C SER A 152 7.99 -17.26 10.14
N LYS A 153 8.29 -17.81 11.33
CA LYS A 153 9.54 -17.57 12.04
C LYS A 153 10.77 -18.02 11.25
N ALA A 154 10.71 -19.19 10.60
CA ALA A 154 11.81 -19.69 9.78
C ALA A 154 11.93 -18.92 8.44
N LEU A 155 10.83 -18.35 7.96
CA LEU A 155 10.74 -17.55 6.73
C LEU A 155 10.93 -16.04 6.97
N ASN A 156 11.41 -15.66 8.16
CA ASN A 156 11.65 -14.28 8.58
C ASN A 156 10.51 -13.32 8.19
N GLY A 157 9.28 -13.67 8.55
CA GLY A 157 8.09 -12.88 8.25
C GLY A 157 6.89 -13.29 9.09
N SER A 158 5.69 -12.93 8.65
CA SER A 158 4.42 -13.25 9.29
C SER A 158 3.45 -13.87 8.28
N GLN A 159 2.61 -14.80 8.72
CA GLN A 159 1.61 -15.44 7.86
C GLN A 159 2.24 -16.07 6.61
N ARG A 160 3.31 -16.85 6.82
CA ARG A 160 4.00 -17.62 5.79
C ARG A 160 4.12 -19.07 6.24
N VAL A 161 4.06 -20.00 5.29
CA VAL A 161 4.29 -21.41 5.56
C VAL A 161 4.87 -22.10 4.33
N VAL A 162 5.78 -23.03 4.57
CA VAL A 162 6.16 -24.05 3.58
C VAL A 162 5.74 -25.40 4.13
N VAL A 163 4.99 -26.14 3.31
CA VAL A 163 4.51 -27.49 3.61
C VAL A 163 5.02 -28.43 2.53
N ASP A 164 5.68 -29.50 2.95
CA ASP A 164 6.08 -30.60 2.06
C ASP A 164 5.10 -31.77 2.17
N GLY A 165 5.08 -32.63 1.14
CA GLY A 165 4.23 -33.83 1.11
C GLY A 165 2.77 -33.57 0.75
N VAL A 166 2.46 -32.41 0.17
CA VAL A 166 1.09 -32.09 -0.29
C VAL A 166 0.68 -33.00 -1.46
N LEU A 167 1.64 -33.35 -2.31
CA LEU A 167 1.48 -34.30 -3.41
C LEU A 167 2.51 -35.42 -3.32
N SER A 168 2.11 -36.60 -3.76
CA SER A 168 2.99 -37.70 -4.08
C SER A 168 3.76 -37.44 -5.39
N ALA A 169 4.86 -38.17 -5.58
CA ALA A 169 5.64 -38.11 -6.81
C ALA A 169 4.85 -38.56 -8.05
N GLU A 170 3.83 -39.41 -7.89
CA GLU A 170 2.96 -39.85 -8.98
C GLU A 170 1.99 -38.75 -9.41
N GLU A 171 1.32 -38.10 -8.43
CA GLU A 171 0.43 -36.97 -8.70
C GLU A 171 1.15 -35.81 -9.38
N CYS A 172 2.36 -35.48 -8.94
CA CYS A 172 3.20 -34.48 -9.60
C CYS A 172 3.45 -34.81 -11.09
N ARG A 173 3.87 -36.05 -11.38
CA ARG A 173 4.11 -36.48 -12.78
C ARG A 173 2.83 -36.42 -13.61
N GLU A 174 1.70 -36.80 -13.03
CA GLU A 174 0.42 -36.79 -13.72
C GLU A 174 -0.05 -35.36 -14.02
N LEU A 175 0.09 -34.43 -13.08
CA LEU A 175 -0.21 -33.01 -13.29
C LEU A 175 0.74 -32.34 -14.28
N GLN A 176 2.03 -32.70 -14.29
CA GLN A 176 2.97 -32.24 -15.32
C GLN A 176 2.56 -32.73 -16.72
N ARG A 177 2.17 -34.00 -16.86
CA ARG A 177 1.67 -34.55 -18.14
C ARG A 177 0.40 -33.85 -18.61
N LEU A 178 -0.56 -33.65 -17.71
CA LEU A 178 -1.78 -32.89 -17.97
C LEU A 178 -1.44 -31.51 -18.54
N THR A 179 -0.51 -30.81 -17.90
CA THR A 179 -0.11 -29.46 -18.31
C THR A 179 0.51 -29.45 -19.68
N ASN A 180 1.44 -30.36 -19.96
CA ASN A 180 2.08 -30.45 -21.28
C ASN A 180 1.09 -30.75 -22.41
N ALA A 181 -0.03 -31.41 -22.10
CA ALA A 181 -1.09 -31.70 -23.08
C ALA A 181 -2.16 -30.59 -23.19
N ALA A 182 -2.50 -29.93 -22.09
CA ALA A 182 -3.64 -29.01 -22.00
C ALA A 182 -3.27 -27.53 -22.04
N ALA A 183 -2.02 -27.18 -21.71
CA ALA A 183 -1.62 -25.80 -21.54
C ALA A 183 -1.52 -25.05 -22.87
N SER A 184 -1.91 -23.79 -22.85
CA SER A 184 -1.74 -22.89 -23.98
C SER A 184 -0.61 -21.91 -23.72
N ALA A 185 0.18 -21.63 -24.76
CA ALA A 185 1.24 -20.65 -24.69
C ALA A 185 0.63 -19.25 -24.45
N GLY A 186 1.11 -18.53 -23.43
CA GLY A 186 0.60 -17.22 -23.06
C GLY A 186 -0.83 -17.20 -22.53
N ASP A 187 -1.31 -18.32 -21.96
CA ASP A 187 -2.61 -18.38 -21.28
C ASP A 187 -2.68 -17.34 -20.13
N GLY A 188 -3.78 -16.61 -20.03
CA GLY A 188 -3.91 -15.43 -19.16
C GLY A 188 -3.24 -14.14 -19.67
N TYR A 189 -2.47 -14.19 -20.77
CA TYR A 189 -1.69 -13.06 -21.29
C TYR A 189 -1.97 -12.75 -22.78
N ARG A 190 -3.20 -13.01 -23.24
CA ARG A 190 -3.64 -12.77 -24.64
C ARG A 190 -2.72 -13.45 -25.67
N GLY A 191 -2.17 -14.62 -25.32
CA GLY A 191 -1.26 -15.38 -26.19
C GLY A 191 0.18 -14.88 -26.21
N LYS A 192 0.55 -13.88 -25.41
CA LYS A 192 1.96 -13.46 -25.26
C LYS A 192 2.73 -14.56 -24.55
N THR A 193 3.58 -15.27 -25.30
CA THR A 193 4.33 -16.44 -24.81
C THR A 193 5.43 -16.10 -23.81
N SER A 194 5.91 -14.85 -23.79
CA SER A 194 6.97 -14.38 -22.88
C SER A 194 6.50 -13.12 -22.13
N PRO A 195 5.51 -13.22 -21.23
CA PRO A 195 4.86 -12.05 -20.66
C PRO A 195 5.73 -11.29 -19.67
N HIS A 196 6.57 -11.99 -18.90
CA HIS A 196 7.39 -11.40 -17.84
C HIS A 196 8.85 -11.14 -18.25
N THR A 197 9.42 -12.00 -19.07
CA THR A 197 10.82 -11.91 -19.54
C THR A 197 10.94 -12.53 -20.92
N PRO A 198 11.76 -11.98 -21.83
CA PRO A 198 11.99 -12.54 -23.16
C PRO A 198 12.78 -13.86 -23.15
N SER A 199 13.35 -14.25 -22.00
CA SER A 199 14.22 -15.43 -21.82
C SER A 199 13.46 -16.69 -21.42
N GLU A 200 12.15 -16.61 -21.17
CA GLU A 200 11.33 -17.75 -20.78
C GLU A 200 10.04 -17.78 -21.61
N THR A 201 9.51 -18.98 -21.81
CA THR A 201 8.16 -19.19 -22.35
C THR A 201 7.20 -19.57 -21.24
N PHE A 202 5.97 -19.09 -21.34
CA PHE A 202 4.91 -19.24 -20.36
C PHE A 202 3.77 -20.06 -20.94
N TYR A 203 3.37 -21.11 -20.23
CA TYR A 203 2.26 -21.98 -20.56
C TYR A 203 1.31 -22.06 -19.37
N GLY A 204 0.02 -22.12 -19.63
CA GLY A 204 -0.97 -22.18 -18.58
C GLY A 204 -2.26 -22.90 -18.94
N VAL A 205 -2.94 -23.40 -17.91
CA VAL A 205 -4.26 -24.04 -17.99
C VAL A 205 -5.07 -23.76 -16.72
N THR A 206 -6.31 -23.30 -16.88
CA THR A 206 -7.26 -23.14 -15.77
C THR A 206 -7.94 -24.46 -15.45
N VAL A 207 -8.47 -24.60 -14.22
CA VAL A 207 -9.15 -25.82 -13.75
C VAL A 207 -10.33 -26.18 -14.67
N LEU A 208 -11.18 -25.19 -14.99
CA LEU A 208 -12.33 -25.38 -15.88
C LEU A 208 -11.90 -25.87 -17.26
N LYS A 209 -10.83 -25.29 -17.82
CA LYS A 209 -10.30 -25.69 -19.13
C LYS A 209 -9.80 -27.12 -19.11
N ALA A 210 -9.05 -27.53 -18.09
CA ALA A 210 -8.59 -28.92 -17.94
C ALA A 210 -9.77 -29.90 -17.87
N LEU A 211 -10.81 -29.58 -17.08
CA LEU A 211 -12.01 -30.42 -16.96
C LEU A 211 -12.79 -30.53 -18.28
N LYS A 212 -12.95 -29.43 -19.02
CA LYS A 212 -13.58 -29.45 -20.35
C LYS A 212 -12.80 -30.32 -21.34
N LEU A 213 -11.47 -30.18 -21.37
CA LEU A 213 -10.62 -31.05 -22.21
C LEU A 213 -10.72 -32.53 -21.79
N GLY A 214 -10.87 -32.79 -20.48
CA GLY A 214 -11.13 -34.13 -19.95
C GLY A 214 -12.48 -34.70 -20.41
N GLN A 215 -13.54 -33.89 -20.36
CA GLN A 215 -14.88 -34.25 -20.86
C GLN A 215 -14.87 -34.53 -22.36
N GLU A 216 -14.06 -33.79 -23.12
CA GLU A 216 -13.87 -33.99 -24.56
C GLU A 216 -12.94 -35.19 -24.90
N GLY A 217 -12.36 -35.85 -23.90
CA GLY A 217 -11.42 -36.96 -24.08
C GLY A 217 -10.05 -36.57 -24.64
N LYS A 218 -9.72 -35.27 -24.65
CA LYS A 218 -8.42 -34.75 -25.13
C LYS A 218 -7.29 -34.94 -24.11
N VAL A 219 -7.64 -35.01 -22.83
CA VAL A 219 -6.75 -35.39 -21.72
C VAL A 219 -7.47 -36.41 -20.83
N PRO A 220 -6.75 -37.23 -20.04
CA PRO A 220 -7.42 -38.17 -19.16
C PRO A 220 -8.26 -37.41 -18.12
N LEU A 221 -9.54 -37.77 -18.02
CA LEU A 221 -10.49 -37.10 -17.13
C LEU A 221 -10.05 -37.17 -15.65
N ARG A 222 -9.45 -38.29 -15.24
CA ARG A 222 -8.87 -38.45 -13.89
C ARG A 222 -7.77 -37.44 -13.58
N SER A 223 -6.91 -37.11 -14.54
CA SER A 223 -5.84 -36.12 -14.36
C SER A 223 -6.42 -34.71 -14.20
N ALA A 224 -7.46 -34.39 -14.97
CA ALA A 224 -8.17 -33.11 -14.83
C ALA A 224 -8.90 -33.00 -13.48
N TYR A 225 -9.50 -34.09 -13.00
CA TYR A 225 -10.10 -34.15 -11.67
C TYR A 225 -9.07 -34.09 -10.54
N LEU A 226 -7.92 -34.77 -10.69
CA LEU A 226 -6.79 -34.63 -9.77
C LEU A 226 -6.38 -33.15 -9.66
N TYR A 227 -6.26 -32.44 -10.78
CA TYR A 227 -5.96 -31.01 -10.75
C TYR A 227 -7.01 -30.21 -9.95
N TYR A 228 -8.30 -30.45 -10.17
CA TYR A 228 -9.35 -29.84 -9.35
C TYR A 228 -9.19 -30.17 -7.85
N ASN A 229 -9.06 -31.45 -7.51
CA ASN A 229 -9.02 -31.91 -6.11
C ASN A 229 -7.80 -31.35 -5.34
N VAL A 230 -6.63 -31.31 -5.97
CA VAL A 230 -5.43 -30.77 -5.30
C VAL A 230 -5.53 -29.28 -5.00
N THR A 231 -6.31 -28.51 -5.78
CA THR A 231 -6.57 -27.11 -5.43
C THR A 231 -7.44 -26.96 -4.18
N GLU A 232 -8.46 -27.82 -4.00
CA GLU A 232 -9.26 -27.89 -2.76
C GLU A 232 -8.41 -28.33 -1.57
N LYS A 233 -7.57 -29.34 -1.76
CA LYS A 233 -6.63 -29.83 -0.74
C LYS A 233 -5.75 -28.70 -0.22
N VAL A 234 -5.18 -27.89 -1.11
CA VAL A 234 -4.38 -26.73 -0.71
C VAL A 234 -5.24 -25.68 0.00
N ARG A 235 -6.45 -25.39 -0.50
CA ARG A 235 -7.37 -24.44 0.15
C ARG A 235 -7.65 -24.81 1.61
N HIS A 236 -8.07 -26.04 1.87
CA HIS A 236 -8.33 -26.53 3.23
C HIS A 236 -7.08 -26.50 4.11
N MET A 237 -5.92 -26.84 3.55
CA MET A 237 -4.66 -26.79 4.27
C MET A 237 -4.31 -25.36 4.70
N MET A 238 -4.53 -24.36 3.84
CA MET A 238 -4.30 -22.95 4.17
C MET A 238 -5.30 -22.44 5.21
N GLU A 239 -6.59 -22.77 5.07
CA GLU A 239 -7.63 -22.43 6.06
C GLU A 239 -7.27 -22.96 7.45
N SER A 240 -6.88 -24.23 7.52
CA SER A 240 -6.55 -24.87 8.78
C SER A 240 -5.25 -24.31 9.37
N TYR A 241 -4.18 -24.19 8.58
CA TYR A 241 -2.89 -23.70 9.08
C TYR A 241 -2.97 -22.24 9.58
N PHE A 242 -3.62 -21.36 8.83
CA PHE A 242 -3.83 -19.95 9.22
C PHE A 242 -5.04 -19.76 10.14
N ARG A 243 -5.68 -20.85 10.58
CA ARG A 243 -6.78 -20.88 11.55
C ARG A 243 -7.88 -19.88 11.21
N LEU A 244 -8.28 -19.87 9.95
CA LEU A 244 -9.28 -18.95 9.44
C LEU A 244 -10.66 -19.33 9.96
N GLU A 245 -11.40 -18.35 10.47
CA GLU A 245 -12.78 -18.55 10.94
C GLU A 245 -13.79 -18.58 9.79
N VAL A 246 -13.39 -18.04 8.64
CA VAL A 246 -14.17 -17.96 7.41
C VAL A 246 -13.47 -18.75 6.30
N PRO A 247 -14.23 -19.44 5.43
CA PRO A 247 -13.65 -20.19 4.33
C PRO A 247 -13.00 -19.26 3.31
N LEU A 248 -11.92 -19.73 2.70
CA LEU A 248 -11.31 -19.12 1.53
C LEU A 248 -12.17 -19.42 0.30
N HIS A 249 -12.32 -18.43 -0.55
CA HIS A 249 -12.89 -18.58 -1.88
C HIS A 249 -11.79 -18.39 -2.92
N PHE A 250 -11.77 -19.20 -3.99
CA PHE A 250 -10.79 -19.00 -5.07
C PHE A 250 -11.07 -17.67 -5.76
N SER A 251 -10.09 -16.78 -5.78
CA SER A 251 -10.09 -15.59 -6.64
C SER A 251 -9.59 -15.93 -8.05
N TYR A 252 -8.60 -16.81 -8.15
CA TYR A 252 -8.07 -17.31 -9.42
C TYR A 252 -7.22 -18.57 -9.18
N SER A 253 -7.30 -19.54 -10.09
CA SER A 253 -6.53 -20.80 -10.01
C SER A 253 -5.83 -21.07 -11.33
N HIS A 254 -4.51 -21.26 -11.31
CA HIS A 254 -3.75 -21.41 -12.55
C HIS A 254 -2.59 -22.39 -12.41
N LEU A 255 -2.63 -23.48 -13.18
CA LEU A 255 -1.47 -24.34 -13.37
C LEU A 255 -0.63 -23.72 -14.47
N VAL A 256 0.58 -23.32 -14.10
CA VAL A 256 1.53 -22.59 -14.93
C VAL A 256 2.85 -23.34 -15.02
N CYS A 257 3.41 -23.40 -16.23
CA CYS A 257 4.79 -23.81 -16.46
C CYS A 257 5.57 -22.69 -17.13
N ARG A 258 6.82 -22.50 -16.68
CA ARG A 258 7.79 -21.61 -17.32
C ARG A 258 8.98 -22.41 -17.80
N THR A 259 9.34 -22.27 -19.06
CA THR A 259 10.45 -22.99 -19.67
C THR A 259 11.53 -22.01 -20.11
N ALA A 260 12.77 -22.26 -19.71
CA ALA A 260 13.93 -21.48 -20.17
C ALA A 260 14.10 -21.58 -21.69
N ILE A 261 14.50 -20.48 -22.32
CA ILE A 261 14.89 -20.45 -23.75
C ILE A 261 16.42 -20.49 -23.80
N ASP A 262 17.00 -21.61 -24.21
CA ASP A 262 18.45 -21.87 -24.10
C ASP A 262 19.31 -20.76 -24.70
N GLU A 263 18.90 -20.17 -25.83
CA GLU A 263 19.65 -19.11 -26.52
C GLU A 263 19.60 -17.74 -25.84
N LYS A 264 18.89 -17.60 -24.71
CA LYS A 264 18.62 -16.32 -24.04
C LYS A 264 19.00 -16.30 -22.55
N GLN A 265 19.90 -17.18 -22.12
CA GLN A 265 20.31 -17.29 -20.72
C GLN A 265 21.66 -16.63 -20.41
N GLU A 266 22.49 -16.39 -21.43
CA GLU A 266 23.82 -15.81 -21.23
C GLU A 266 23.74 -14.39 -20.66
N GLY A 267 24.46 -14.13 -19.56
CA GLY A 267 24.53 -12.81 -18.91
C GLY A 267 23.24 -12.34 -18.24
N ARG A 268 22.26 -13.23 -18.04
CA ARG A 268 20.94 -12.91 -17.51
C ARG A 268 20.99 -12.47 -16.04
N SER A 269 20.32 -11.36 -15.72
CA SER A 269 20.22 -10.82 -14.35
C SER A 269 18.79 -10.44 -13.94
N ASP A 270 17.81 -10.56 -14.83
CA ASP A 270 16.40 -10.34 -14.52
C ASP A 270 15.80 -11.52 -13.75
N ASN A 271 14.73 -11.24 -13.01
CA ASN A 271 13.93 -12.26 -12.37
C ASN A 271 12.96 -12.91 -13.37
N SER A 272 12.63 -14.18 -13.16
CA SER A 272 11.52 -14.83 -13.88
C SER A 272 10.23 -14.05 -13.60
N HIS A 273 9.97 -13.73 -12.33
CA HIS A 273 8.88 -12.85 -11.93
C HIS A 273 9.43 -11.78 -10.98
N GLN A 274 9.28 -10.51 -11.36
CA GLN A 274 9.72 -9.39 -10.54
C GLN A 274 9.02 -9.38 -9.18
N VAL A 275 9.66 -8.72 -8.20
CA VAL A 275 9.07 -8.57 -6.87
C VAL A 275 7.75 -7.81 -6.97
N HIS A 276 6.71 -8.37 -6.38
CA HIS A 276 5.36 -7.80 -6.36
C HIS A 276 4.64 -8.18 -5.06
N VAL A 277 3.47 -7.59 -4.87
CA VAL A 277 2.52 -7.95 -3.82
C VAL A 277 1.20 -8.29 -4.50
N ASP A 278 0.53 -9.34 -4.04
CA ASP A 278 -0.62 -9.91 -4.75
C ASP A 278 -1.88 -9.05 -4.68
N ASN A 279 -2.03 -8.22 -3.64
CA ASN A 279 -3.23 -7.41 -3.42
C ASN A 279 -3.02 -5.89 -3.43
N CYS A 280 -1.82 -5.40 -3.75
CA CYS A 280 -1.55 -3.96 -3.84
C CYS A 280 -0.43 -3.63 -4.81
N ILE A 281 -0.39 -2.37 -5.24
CA ILE A 281 0.66 -1.83 -6.09
C ILE A 281 1.85 -1.47 -5.20
N LEU A 282 2.93 -2.25 -5.30
CA LEU A 282 4.15 -2.02 -4.54
C LEU A 282 4.94 -0.83 -5.12
N ASN A 283 5.12 0.21 -4.32
CA ASN A 283 6.12 1.25 -4.55
C ASN A 283 7.29 1.05 -3.58
N ALA A 284 8.31 0.33 -4.06
CA ALA A 284 9.48 -0.03 -3.27
C ALA A 284 10.36 1.17 -2.85
N GLU A 285 10.34 2.26 -3.62
CA GLU A 285 11.11 3.47 -3.28
C GLU A 285 10.46 4.25 -2.14
N ALA A 286 9.12 4.31 -2.13
CA ALA A 286 8.36 4.95 -1.07
C ALA A 286 8.08 4.03 0.13
N LEU A 287 8.38 2.73 0.02
CA LEU A 287 8.03 1.69 0.99
C LEU A 287 6.51 1.63 1.26
N VAL A 288 5.69 1.86 0.23
CA VAL A 288 4.23 1.87 0.32
C VAL A 288 3.65 0.81 -0.60
N CYS A 289 2.57 0.16 -0.15
CA CYS A 289 1.76 -0.71 -0.99
C CYS A 289 0.34 -0.16 -1.10
N VAL A 290 -0.03 0.32 -2.28
CA VAL A 290 -1.30 1.03 -2.50
C VAL A 290 -2.38 0.05 -2.96
N LYS A 291 -3.47 -0.05 -2.20
CA LYS A 291 -4.64 -0.89 -2.53
C LYS A 291 -5.61 -0.16 -3.45
N GLU A 292 -5.30 -0.09 -4.73
CA GLU A 292 -6.17 0.48 -5.75
C GLU A 292 -6.08 -0.28 -7.10
N PRO A 293 -7.08 -0.15 -7.99
CA PRO A 293 -6.98 -0.69 -9.34
C PRO A 293 -5.71 -0.20 -10.05
N PRO A 294 -4.97 -1.06 -10.79
CA PRO A 294 -5.38 -2.39 -11.25
C PRO A 294 -5.04 -3.56 -10.30
N ALA A 295 -4.63 -3.31 -9.05
CA ALA A 295 -4.34 -4.40 -8.11
C ALA A 295 -5.62 -5.17 -7.71
N TYR A 296 -5.45 -6.47 -7.44
CA TYR A 296 -6.53 -7.32 -6.93
C TYR A 296 -6.67 -7.15 -5.42
N THR A 297 -7.19 -6.00 -4.99
CA THR A 297 -7.23 -5.55 -3.58
C THR A 297 -8.02 -6.45 -2.63
N PHE A 298 -8.82 -7.36 -3.20
CA PHE A 298 -9.65 -8.34 -2.51
C PHE A 298 -8.95 -9.69 -2.26
N ARG A 299 -7.71 -9.88 -2.71
CA ARG A 299 -6.94 -11.09 -2.39
C ARG A 299 -6.41 -11.02 -0.96
N ASP A 300 -6.67 -12.07 -0.20
CA ASP A 300 -6.32 -12.15 1.22
C ASP A 300 -5.20 -13.15 1.46
N TYR A 301 -5.22 -14.29 0.76
CA TYR A 301 -4.20 -15.34 0.85
C TYR A 301 -3.81 -15.87 -0.52
N SER A 302 -2.58 -16.34 -0.63
CA SER A 302 -2.01 -16.94 -1.83
C SER A 302 -1.35 -18.27 -1.46
N ALA A 303 -1.36 -19.21 -2.40
CA ALA A 303 -0.60 -20.44 -2.28
C ALA A 303 0.01 -20.86 -3.62
N ILE A 304 1.24 -21.36 -3.59
CA ILE A 304 1.93 -21.91 -4.74
C ILE A 304 2.30 -23.36 -4.44
N LEU A 305 1.75 -24.31 -5.18
CA LEU A 305 2.07 -25.73 -5.08
C LEU A 305 2.99 -26.14 -6.23
N TYR A 306 4.21 -26.57 -5.92
CA TYR A 306 5.21 -26.96 -6.90
C TYR A 306 5.03 -28.41 -7.34
N LEU A 307 5.14 -28.62 -8.65
CA LEU A 307 5.01 -29.96 -9.25
C LEU A 307 6.37 -30.62 -9.45
N ASN A 308 7.46 -29.85 -9.46
CA ASN A 308 8.78 -30.37 -9.77
C ASN A 308 9.93 -29.49 -9.26
N GLY A 309 11.16 -30.01 -9.36
CA GLY A 309 12.40 -29.35 -8.95
C GLY A 309 13.60 -29.74 -9.82
N ASP A 310 13.36 -30.41 -10.94
CA ASP A 310 14.35 -30.84 -11.94
C ASP A 310 14.64 -29.74 -12.97
N PHE A 311 15.00 -28.56 -12.49
CA PHE A 311 15.37 -27.38 -13.30
C PHE A 311 16.44 -26.54 -12.57
N GLU A 312 17.07 -25.59 -13.28
CA GLU A 312 18.09 -24.70 -12.69
C GLU A 312 17.51 -23.29 -12.46
N GLY A 313 17.84 -22.70 -11.30
CA GLY A 313 17.34 -21.39 -10.88
C GLY A 313 15.90 -21.45 -10.33
N GLY A 314 15.07 -20.45 -10.63
CA GLY A 314 13.62 -20.50 -10.38
C GLY A 314 13.16 -20.50 -8.92
N ALA A 315 14.06 -20.20 -7.98
CA ALA A 315 13.73 -20.11 -6.56
C ALA A 315 12.69 -19.03 -6.28
N PHE A 316 11.72 -19.33 -5.42
CA PHE A 316 10.77 -18.34 -4.92
C PHE A 316 11.39 -17.65 -3.71
N TYR A 317 11.24 -16.34 -3.58
CA TYR A 317 11.82 -15.62 -2.45
C TYR A 317 10.89 -14.51 -1.99
N PHE A 318 10.91 -14.25 -0.68
CA PHE A 318 10.26 -13.12 -0.04
C PHE A 318 11.26 -11.98 0.14
N THR A 319 10.76 -10.74 0.15
CA THR A 319 11.55 -9.55 0.45
C THR A 319 10.86 -8.69 1.50
N GLU A 320 11.58 -7.70 2.01
CA GLU A 320 10.98 -6.52 2.64
C GLU A 320 10.24 -5.67 1.58
N LEU A 321 9.54 -4.61 2.04
CA LEU A 321 8.85 -3.65 1.16
C LEU A 321 9.78 -2.91 0.19
N ASP A 322 11.09 -2.90 0.45
CA ASP A 322 12.11 -2.30 -0.41
C ASP A 322 12.38 -3.08 -1.71
N ALA A 323 11.76 -4.26 -1.86
CA ALA A 323 11.94 -5.20 -2.97
C ALA A 323 13.39 -5.66 -3.22
N LYS A 324 14.30 -5.45 -2.27
CA LYS A 324 15.74 -5.71 -2.40
C LYS A 324 16.25 -6.63 -1.29
N THR A 325 15.81 -6.40 -0.07
CA THR A 325 16.24 -7.18 1.09
C THR A 325 15.50 -8.51 1.09
N GLU A 326 16.15 -9.57 0.58
CA GLU A 326 15.60 -10.94 0.63
C GLU A 326 15.50 -11.41 2.08
N THR A 327 14.30 -11.83 2.49
CA THR A 327 14.01 -12.28 3.87
C THR A 327 14.03 -13.80 3.98
N ALA A 328 13.61 -14.49 2.92
CA ALA A 328 13.65 -15.94 2.84
C ALA A 328 13.62 -16.42 1.39
N GLU A 329 14.18 -17.59 1.14
CA GLU A 329 14.15 -18.28 -0.14
C GLU A 329 13.57 -19.68 0.03
N VAL A 330 12.77 -20.11 -0.95
CA VAL A 330 12.14 -21.43 -1.00
C VAL A 330 12.48 -22.07 -2.34
N GLN A 331 13.17 -23.21 -2.26
CA GLN A 331 13.49 -24.02 -3.43
C GLN A 331 12.29 -24.89 -3.84
N PRO A 332 11.82 -24.79 -5.10
CA PRO A 332 10.71 -25.62 -5.58
C PRO A 332 11.08 -27.11 -5.63
N GLN A 333 10.15 -27.96 -5.23
CA GLN A 333 10.24 -29.41 -5.38
C GLN A 333 8.82 -29.99 -5.49
N CYS A 334 8.69 -31.19 -6.05
CA CYS A 334 7.40 -31.86 -6.14
C CYS A 334 6.70 -31.93 -4.76
N GLY A 335 5.44 -31.50 -4.72
CA GLY A 335 4.59 -31.61 -3.53
C GLY A 335 4.89 -30.58 -2.44
N ARG A 336 5.77 -29.61 -2.69
CA ARG A 336 6.01 -28.47 -1.79
C ARG A 336 5.00 -27.37 -2.09
N ALA A 337 4.25 -26.95 -1.08
CA ALA A 337 3.40 -25.77 -1.11
C ALA A 337 4.02 -24.62 -0.30
N VAL A 338 3.94 -23.41 -0.84
CA VAL A 338 4.19 -22.17 -0.10
C VAL A 338 2.85 -21.47 0.06
N GLY A 339 2.44 -21.17 1.29
CA GLY A 339 1.24 -20.42 1.61
C GLY A 339 1.59 -19.11 2.30
N PHE A 340 0.91 -18.03 1.96
CA PHE A 340 1.14 -16.73 2.60
C PHE A 340 -0.06 -15.79 2.45
N SER A 341 -0.20 -14.79 3.34
CA SER A 341 -1.18 -13.72 3.15
C SER A 341 -0.76 -12.78 2.02
N SER A 342 -1.70 -12.30 1.20
CA SER A 342 -1.42 -11.60 -0.06
C SER A 342 -1.00 -10.12 0.10
N GLY A 343 -0.86 -9.64 1.33
CA GLY A 343 -0.66 -8.23 1.68
C GLY A 343 0.78 -7.72 1.62
N SER A 344 0.94 -6.46 2.02
CA SER A 344 2.21 -5.72 2.06
C SER A 344 3.29 -6.35 2.94
N GLU A 345 2.92 -7.29 3.81
CA GLU A 345 3.81 -8.08 4.66
C GLU A 345 4.55 -9.19 3.90
N ASN A 346 4.09 -9.55 2.69
CA ASN A 346 4.67 -10.63 1.89
C ASN A 346 5.02 -10.23 0.43
N PRO A 347 5.83 -9.17 0.19
CA PRO A 347 6.43 -8.95 -1.12
C PRO A 347 7.29 -10.15 -1.51
N HIS A 348 7.20 -10.58 -2.77
CA HIS A 348 7.88 -11.79 -3.22
C HIS A 348 8.15 -11.78 -4.73
N GLY A 349 9.13 -12.59 -5.13
CA GLY A 349 9.55 -12.74 -6.52
C GLY A 349 9.97 -14.18 -6.85
N VAL A 350 10.34 -14.40 -8.11
CA VAL A 350 10.86 -15.68 -8.59
C VAL A 350 12.14 -15.43 -9.37
N LYS A 351 13.25 -16.01 -8.92
CA LYS A 351 14.56 -15.93 -9.59
C LYS A 351 14.49 -16.52 -11.00
N ALA A 352 15.40 -16.13 -11.88
CA ALA A 352 15.47 -16.62 -13.27
C ALA A 352 15.43 -18.15 -13.33
N VAL A 353 14.58 -18.73 -14.20
CA VAL A 353 14.73 -20.14 -14.60
C VAL A 353 15.74 -20.17 -15.74
N THR A 354 16.90 -20.78 -15.50
CA THR A 354 18.02 -20.76 -16.46
C THR A 354 18.10 -22.03 -17.30
N LYS A 355 17.45 -23.11 -16.88
CA LYS A 355 17.40 -24.36 -17.64
C LYS A 355 16.21 -25.20 -17.23
N GLY A 356 15.60 -25.91 -18.17
CA GLY A 356 14.48 -26.81 -17.92
C GLY A 356 13.14 -26.08 -17.78
N GLN A 357 12.18 -26.75 -17.16
CA GLN A 357 10.81 -26.26 -17.02
C GLN A 357 10.38 -26.29 -15.55
N ARG A 358 9.89 -25.15 -15.05
CA ARG A 358 9.35 -25.00 -13.71
C ARG A 358 7.82 -24.98 -13.78
N CYS A 359 7.16 -25.95 -13.15
CA CYS A 359 5.71 -26.06 -13.11
C CYS A 359 5.17 -25.91 -11.69
N ALA A 360 4.10 -25.13 -11.55
CA ALA A 360 3.43 -24.88 -10.29
C ALA A 360 1.93 -24.62 -10.49
N ILE A 361 1.14 -24.88 -9.46
CA ILE A 361 -0.23 -24.41 -9.35
C ILE A 361 -0.21 -23.15 -8.48
N ALA A 362 -0.55 -22.01 -9.07
CA ALA A 362 -0.73 -20.76 -8.36
C ALA A 362 -2.21 -20.57 -8.02
N LEU A 363 -2.48 -20.32 -6.74
CA LEU A 363 -3.81 -20.14 -6.17
C LEU A 363 -3.85 -18.80 -5.45
N TRP A 364 -4.88 -18.02 -5.75
CA TRP A 364 -5.19 -16.80 -5.02
C TRP A 364 -6.58 -16.95 -4.40
N PHE A 365 -6.70 -16.52 -3.16
CA PHE A 365 -7.90 -16.65 -2.35
C PHE A 365 -8.39 -15.30 -1.85
N THR A 366 -9.70 -15.24 -1.59
CA THR A 366 -10.38 -14.11 -0.96
C THR A 366 -11.29 -14.62 0.15
N LEU A 367 -11.46 -13.82 1.20
CA LEU A 367 -12.43 -14.03 2.26
C LEU A 367 -13.81 -13.49 1.87
N ASP A 368 -13.92 -12.73 0.78
CA ASP A 368 -15.18 -12.18 0.30
C ASP A 368 -15.74 -13.04 -0.84
N PRO A 369 -16.85 -13.79 -0.62
CA PRO A 369 -17.43 -14.65 -1.65
C PRO A 369 -17.85 -13.90 -2.93
N ARG A 370 -18.07 -12.58 -2.86
CA ARG A 370 -18.43 -11.76 -4.03
C ARG A 370 -17.29 -11.67 -5.06
N HIS A 371 -16.06 -11.94 -4.62
CA HIS A 371 -14.86 -11.94 -5.45
C HIS A 371 -14.42 -13.35 -5.90
N SER A 372 -15.30 -14.35 -5.73
CA SER A 372 -15.05 -15.72 -6.20
C SER A 372 -14.90 -15.80 -7.73
N GLU A 373 -13.97 -16.62 -8.17
CA GLU A 373 -13.67 -16.93 -9.56
C GLU A 373 -14.89 -17.56 -10.24
N ARG A 374 -15.43 -16.89 -11.26
CA ARG A 374 -16.59 -17.40 -12.02
C ARG A 374 -16.31 -18.71 -12.75
N GLU A 375 -15.07 -18.92 -13.20
CA GLU A 375 -14.65 -20.19 -13.80
C GLU A 375 -14.62 -21.32 -12.78
N ARG A 376 -14.36 -21.02 -11.50
CA ARG A 376 -14.39 -22.01 -10.43
C ARG A 376 -15.80 -22.55 -10.22
N VAL A 377 -16.81 -21.67 -10.15
CA VAL A 377 -18.20 -22.09 -10.03
C VAL A 377 -18.62 -23.04 -11.16
N GLN A 378 -18.22 -22.72 -12.40
CA GLN A 378 -18.48 -23.61 -13.54
C GLN A 378 -17.72 -24.93 -13.45
N ALA A 379 -16.50 -24.93 -12.90
CA ALA A 379 -15.73 -26.14 -12.67
C ALA A 379 -16.40 -27.03 -11.61
N ASP A 380 -16.88 -26.44 -10.51
CA ASP A 380 -17.60 -27.15 -9.45
C ASP A 380 -18.87 -27.82 -10.00
N ASP A 381 -19.64 -27.11 -10.82
CA ASP A 381 -20.83 -27.66 -11.48
C ASP A 381 -20.47 -28.79 -12.45
N LEU A 382 -19.39 -28.63 -13.21
CA LEU A 382 -18.92 -29.67 -14.13
C LEU A 382 -18.45 -30.92 -13.38
N VAL A 383 -17.73 -30.76 -12.26
CA VAL A 383 -17.33 -31.89 -11.41
C VAL A 383 -18.55 -32.62 -10.85
N LYS A 384 -19.54 -31.90 -10.31
CA LYS A 384 -20.80 -32.51 -9.82
C LYS A 384 -21.56 -33.28 -10.90
N MET A 385 -21.47 -32.84 -12.16
CA MET A 385 -22.09 -33.54 -13.29
C MET A 385 -21.29 -34.77 -13.75
N LEU A 386 -19.95 -34.69 -13.74
CA LEU A 386 -19.07 -35.74 -14.26
C LEU A 386 -18.77 -36.85 -13.26
N PHE A 387 -18.85 -36.56 -11.96
CA PHE A 387 -18.53 -37.49 -10.88
C PHE A 387 -19.76 -37.64 -9.99
N SER A 388 -20.26 -38.88 -9.84
CA SER A 388 -21.42 -39.15 -8.99
C SER A 388 -21.07 -38.95 -7.51
N THR A 389 -22.05 -38.72 -6.65
CA THR A 389 -21.83 -38.62 -5.19
C THR A 389 -21.17 -39.87 -4.61
N GLU A 390 -21.34 -41.05 -5.21
CA GLU A 390 -20.68 -42.29 -4.76
C GLU A 390 -19.19 -42.33 -5.16
N ASP A 391 -18.81 -41.78 -6.32
CA ASP A 391 -17.40 -41.66 -6.73
C ASP A 391 -16.65 -40.59 -5.90
N LEU A 392 -17.37 -39.53 -5.47
CA LEU A 392 -16.83 -38.48 -4.60
C LEU A 392 -16.67 -38.92 -3.13
N LEU A 393 -17.48 -39.89 -2.68
CA LEU A 393 -17.44 -40.41 -1.31
C LEU A 393 -16.44 -41.57 -1.14
N GLN A 394 -16.19 -42.38 -2.17
CA GLN A 394 -15.19 -43.46 -2.10
C GLN A 394 -13.75 -42.95 -1.85
N GLU A 395 -13.42 -41.71 -2.21
CA GLU A 395 -12.12 -41.09 -1.89
C GLU A 395 -12.07 -40.49 -0.47
N THR A 396 -13.21 -40.22 0.18
CA THR A 396 -13.25 -39.75 1.58
C THR A 396 -13.27 -40.90 2.60
N GLU A 397 -13.75 -42.08 2.22
CA GLU A 397 -13.83 -43.26 3.11
C GLU A 397 -12.57 -44.16 3.11
N GLN A 398 -11.51 -43.83 2.34
CA GLN A 398 -10.22 -44.54 2.42
C GLN A 398 -9.33 -44.10 3.60
N GLU A 399 -9.79 -43.20 4.47
CA GLU A 399 -9.18 -42.95 5.78
C GLU A 399 -9.83 -43.85 6.85
N PRO A 400 -9.08 -44.68 7.59
CA PRO A 400 -9.68 -45.55 8.60
C PRO A 400 -10.18 -44.71 9.78
N SER A 401 -11.47 -44.83 10.10
CA SER A 401 -12.02 -44.32 11.36
C SER A 401 -11.31 -45.01 12.53
N ALA A 402 -10.50 -44.27 13.28
CA ALA A 402 -9.90 -44.77 14.50
C ALA A 402 -10.98 -44.93 15.58
N ALA A 403 -11.56 -46.13 15.67
CA ALA A 403 -12.31 -46.55 16.83
C ALA A 403 -11.35 -46.67 18.03
N VAL A 404 -11.47 -45.75 18.98
CA VAL A 404 -10.77 -45.82 20.27
C VAL A 404 -11.34 -47.02 21.04
N VAL A 405 -10.60 -48.12 21.04
CA VAL A 405 -10.83 -49.22 21.98
C VAL A 405 -10.36 -48.75 23.35
N VAL A 406 -11.32 -48.42 24.23
CA VAL A 406 -11.08 -48.21 25.64
C VAL A 406 -10.79 -49.58 26.27
N GLY A 407 -9.51 -49.87 26.51
CA GLY A 407 -9.11 -50.98 27.36
C GLY A 407 -9.44 -50.66 28.82
N LYS A 408 -10.39 -51.41 29.37
CA LYS A 408 -10.50 -51.66 30.81
C LYS A 408 -9.64 -52.87 31.17
N ASP A 409 -9.15 -52.84 32.41
CA ASP A 409 -8.57 -53.91 33.25
C ASP A 409 -7.12 -53.56 33.62
N GLU A 410 -6.86 -52.93 34.78
CA GLU A 410 -6.79 -53.51 36.14
C GLU A 410 -5.84 -54.71 36.26
N LEU A 411 -4.55 -54.44 36.55
CA LEU A 411 -3.77 -54.90 37.72
C LEU A 411 -2.28 -54.55 37.56
#